data_AF-A0A7R9DG33-F1
#
_entry.id   AF-A0A7R9DG33-F1
#
_cell.length_a   1.000
_cell.length_b   1.000
_cell.length_c   1.000
_cell.angle_alpha   90.00
_cell.angle_beta   90.00
_cell.angle_gamma   90.00
#
_symmetry.space_group_name_H-M   'P 1'
#
loop_
_entity.id
_entity.type
_entity.pdbx_description
1 polymer ?
#
loop_
_entity_poly.entity_id
_entity_poly.type
_entity_poly.pdbx_seq_one_letter_code
_entity_poly.pdbx_strand_id
1 'polypeptide(L)'
;MPPRRLPIFFAQSLSLDLLELSAEDKSDLQKMWLEPSFASHAEKYIGRAIVAMFKENENLQNYFPSIKHVSISKLKKDDTFMNALQTIKYLCSKIFSNLENDDIVSDTIFRVADMMHDQHIPIEEFFAVSLYRLELCRY
;
A
#
# COMPACT_ATOMS: atom_id res chain seq x y z
N MET A 1 -6.76 -5.92 -20.77
CA MET A 1 -5.68 -6.48 -19.92
C MET A 1 -5.72 -5.75 -18.58
N PRO A 2 -5.68 -6.42 -17.42
CA PRO A 2 -5.56 -5.71 -16.15
C PRO A 2 -4.19 -5.02 -16.07
N PRO A 3 -4.07 -3.82 -15.45
CA PRO A 3 -2.80 -3.10 -15.41
C PRO A 3 -1.77 -3.90 -14.62
N ARG A 4 -0.67 -4.31 -15.27
CA ARG A 4 0.43 -5.07 -14.66
C ARG A 4 1.24 -4.26 -13.63
N ARG A 5 0.93 -2.98 -13.42
CA ARG A 5 1.68 -2.05 -12.54
C ARG A 5 1.12 -1.93 -11.11
N LEU A 6 0.02 -2.59 -10.81
CA LEU A 6 -0.72 -2.36 -9.57
C LEU A 6 -0.02 -2.71 -8.25
N PRO A 7 0.81 -3.77 -8.15
CA PRO A 7 1.58 -4.06 -6.94
C PRO A 7 2.68 -3.02 -6.66
N ILE A 8 3.15 -2.33 -7.71
CA ILE A 8 4.26 -1.38 -7.64
C ILE A 8 3.87 -0.15 -6.81
N PHE A 9 2.66 0.36 -7.03
CA PHE A 9 2.25 1.62 -6.43
C PHE A 9 1.99 1.55 -4.92
N PHE A 10 1.70 0.36 -4.38
CA PHE A 10 1.46 0.20 -2.94
C PHE A 10 2.73 0.31 -2.11
N ALA A 11 3.86 -0.18 -2.65
CA ALA A 11 5.17 -0.07 -2.00
C ALA A 11 5.71 1.35 -2.09
N GLN A 12 5.58 1.96 -3.28
CA GLN A 12 6.01 3.33 -3.52
C GLN A 12 5.17 4.34 -2.75
N SER A 13 3.87 4.12 -2.58
CA SER A 13 2.99 5.08 -1.89
C SER A 13 3.35 5.34 -0.43
N LEU A 14 4.17 4.51 0.18
CA LEU A 14 4.65 4.69 1.55
C LEU A 14 6.14 5.07 1.59
N SER A 15 6.80 5.24 0.44
CA SER A 15 8.20 5.64 0.34
C SER A 15 8.34 7.16 0.19
N LEU A 16 9.40 7.71 0.77
CA LEU A 16 9.81 9.10 0.52
C LEU A 16 10.21 9.32 -0.94
N ASP A 17 10.49 8.27 -1.71
CA ASP A 17 10.78 8.35 -3.15
C ASP A 17 9.64 9.00 -3.95
N LEU A 18 8.41 9.03 -3.43
CA LEU A 18 7.29 9.76 -4.06
C LEU A 18 7.56 11.25 -4.18
N LEU A 19 8.29 11.82 -3.23
CA LEU A 19 8.62 13.24 -3.21
C LEU A 19 9.58 13.59 -4.35
N GLU A 20 10.43 12.63 -4.74
CA GLU A 20 11.44 12.78 -5.79
C GLU A 20 10.91 12.50 -7.20
N LEU A 21 9.65 12.08 -7.34
CA LEU A 21 9.04 11.85 -8.65
C LEU A 21 8.97 13.14 -9.48
N SER A 22 9.15 12.99 -10.79
CA SER A 22 8.95 14.10 -11.72
C SER A 22 7.50 14.62 -11.65
N ALA A 23 7.29 15.88 -11.98
CA ALA A 23 5.94 16.46 -12.01
C ALA A 23 5.00 15.71 -12.99
N GLU A 24 5.55 15.21 -14.10
CA GLU A 24 4.83 14.39 -15.08
C GLU A 24 4.37 13.07 -14.45
N ASP A 25 5.28 12.36 -13.77
CA ASP A 25 4.97 11.10 -13.08
C ASP A 25 3.95 11.31 -11.95
N LYS A 26 4.10 12.39 -11.16
CA LYS A 26 3.14 12.76 -10.10
C LYS A 26 1.73 12.96 -10.68
N SER A 27 1.62 13.71 -11.78
CA SER A 27 0.34 13.94 -12.49
C SER A 27 -0.25 12.63 -13.01
N ASP A 28 0.56 11.76 -13.64
CA ASP A 28 0.07 10.52 -14.21
C ASP A 28 -0.40 9.52 -13.15
N LEU A 29 0.31 9.44 -12.02
CA LEU A 29 -0.13 8.66 -10.87
C LEU A 29 -1.43 9.17 -10.28
N GLN A 30 -1.56 10.49 -10.12
CA GLN A 30 -2.78 11.10 -9.61
C GLN A 30 -3.96 10.83 -10.56
N LYS A 31 -3.79 10.98 -11.87
CA LYS A 31 -4.82 10.66 -12.87
C LYS A 31 -5.24 9.20 -12.82
N MET A 32 -4.27 8.28 -12.76
CA MET A 32 -4.54 6.85 -12.66
C MET A 32 -5.31 6.51 -11.39
N TRP A 33 -4.94 7.11 -10.25
CA TRP A 33 -5.63 6.87 -8.97
C TRP A 33 -7.08 7.38 -9.00
N LEU A 34 -7.29 8.57 -9.59
CA LEU A 34 -8.60 9.21 -9.71
C LEU A 34 -9.47 8.58 -10.82
N GLU A 35 -8.93 7.66 -11.63
CA GLU A 35 -9.72 6.96 -12.63
C GLU A 35 -10.84 6.15 -11.94
N PRO A 36 -12.13 6.37 -12.30
CA PRO A 36 -13.25 5.70 -11.63
C PRO A 36 -13.15 4.16 -11.65
N SER A 37 -12.59 3.62 -12.73
CA SER A 37 -12.37 2.17 -12.89
C SER A 37 -11.36 1.65 -11.86
N PHE A 38 -10.33 2.44 -11.53
CA PHE A 38 -9.32 2.10 -10.55
C PHE A 38 -9.84 2.33 -9.13
N ALA A 39 -10.38 3.51 -8.83
CA ALA A 39 -10.85 3.90 -7.51
C ALA A 39 -11.92 2.93 -6.95
N SER A 40 -12.83 2.45 -7.81
CA SER A 40 -13.85 1.46 -7.46
C SER A 40 -13.28 0.07 -7.11
N HIS A 41 -12.07 -0.24 -7.58
CA HIS A 41 -11.40 -1.53 -7.37
C HIS A 41 -10.15 -1.45 -6.49
N ALA A 42 -9.74 -0.26 -6.04
CA ALA A 42 -8.51 -0.02 -5.29
C ALA A 42 -8.39 -0.93 -4.06
N GLU A 43 -9.47 -1.09 -3.30
CA GLU A 43 -9.52 -1.98 -2.13
C GLU A 43 -9.20 -3.45 -2.48
N LYS A 44 -9.82 -3.96 -3.54
CA LYS A 44 -9.58 -5.33 -4.02
C LYS A 44 -8.13 -5.51 -4.46
N TYR A 45 -7.54 -4.48 -5.04
CA TYR A 45 -6.15 -4.50 -5.45
C TYR A 45 -5.18 -4.45 -4.27
N ILE A 46 -5.38 -3.53 -3.34
CA ILE A 46 -4.61 -3.42 -2.09
C ILE A 46 -4.70 -4.74 -1.32
N GLY A 47 -5.89 -5.29 -1.14
CA GLY A 47 -6.09 -6.56 -0.45
C GLY A 47 -5.40 -7.74 -1.14
N ARG A 48 -5.33 -7.76 -2.48
CA ARG A 48 -4.55 -8.76 -3.22
C ARG A 48 -3.05 -8.59 -3.00
N ALA A 49 -2.54 -7.36 -2.98
CA ALA A 49 -1.14 -7.08 -2.73
C ALA A 49 -0.72 -7.51 -1.32
N ILE A 50 -1.51 -7.16 -0.30
CA ILE A 50 -1.24 -7.54 1.10
C ILE A 50 -1.29 -9.06 1.29
N VAL A 51 -2.30 -9.73 0.73
CA VAL A 51 -2.38 -11.21 0.78
C VAL A 51 -1.19 -11.86 0.07
N ALA A 52 -0.70 -11.29 -1.03
CA ALA A 52 0.51 -11.79 -1.67
C ALA A 52 1.74 -11.60 -0.77
N MET A 53 1.85 -10.44 -0.12
CA MET A 53 2.92 -10.13 0.84
C MET A 53 2.97 -11.14 1.99
N PHE A 54 1.82 -11.46 2.59
CA PHE A 54 1.74 -12.46 3.66
C PHE A 54 2.07 -13.89 3.19
N LYS A 55 1.80 -14.23 1.92
CA LYS A 55 2.19 -15.54 1.38
C LYS A 55 3.69 -15.65 1.13
N GLU A 56 4.32 -14.54 0.78
CA GLU A 56 5.76 -14.47 0.52
C GLU A 56 6.55 -14.44 1.84
N ASN A 57 6.01 -13.78 2.86
CA ASN A 57 6.57 -13.75 4.21
C ASN A 57 5.45 -13.86 5.25
N GLU A 58 5.16 -15.08 5.70
CA GLU A 58 4.10 -15.35 6.68
C GLU A 58 4.34 -14.65 8.02
N ASN A 59 5.60 -14.35 8.37
CA ASN A 59 5.93 -13.61 9.59
C ASN A 59 5.36 -12.19 9.57
N LEU A 60 5.15 -11.59 8.40
CA LEU A 60 4.57 -10.25 8.30
C LEU A 60 3.16 -10.19 8.88
N GLN A 61 2.37 -11.27 8.76
CA GLN A 61 1.02 -11.30 9.30
C GLN A 61 1.04 -11.28 10.85
N ASN A 62 2.11 -11.77 11.48
CA ASN A 62 2.23 -11.80 12.94
C ASN A 62 2.29 -10.40 13.57
N TYR A 63 2.72 -9.40 12.81
CA TYR A 63 2.73 -8.00 13.26
C TYR A 63 1.34 -7.33 13.25
N PHE A 64 0.30 -8.05 12.82
CA PHE A 64 -1.09 -7.57 12.86
C PHE A 64 -1.91 -8.42 13.84
N PRO A 65 -1.91 -8.09 15.15
CA PRO A 65 -2.50 -8.94 16.21
C PRO A 65 -3.98 -9.29 15.98
N SER A 66 -4.72 -8.39 15.34
CA SER A 66 -6.14 -8.54 15.04
C SER A 66 -6.43 -9.59 13.97
N ILE A 67 -5.47 -9.89 13.08
CA ILE A 67 -5.67 -10.83 11.97
C ILE A 67 -4.66 -11.98 11.95
N LYS A 68 -3.65 -12.01 12.84
CA LYS A 68 -2.61 -13.06 12.87
C LYS A 68 -3.13 -14.49 13.02
N HIS A 69 -4.33 -14.65 13.57
CA HIS A 69 -4.98 -15.95 13.77
C HIS A 69 -5.89 -16.36 12.60
N VAL A 70 -6.11 -15.46 11.63
CA VAL A 70 -6.95 -15.71 10.47
C VAL A 70 -6.10 -16.33 9.36
N SER A 71 -6.46 -17.52 8.88
CA SER A 71 -5.77 -18.12 7.75
C SER A 71 -5.80 -17.21 6.51
N ILE A 72 -4.70 -17.12 5.76
CA ILE A 72 -4.58 -16.25 4.56
C ILE A 72 -5.75 -16.43 3.57
N SER A 73 -6.25 -17.66 3.39
CA SER A 73 -7.39 -17.95 2.50
C SER A 73 -8.72 -17.34 2.95
N LYS A 74 -8.86 -17.01 4.24
CA LYS A 74 -10.06 -16.43 4.86
C LYS A 74 -9.97 -14.92 5.07
N LEU A 75 -8.78 -14.30 4.97
CA LEU A 75 -8.59 -12.86 5.19
C LEU A 75 -9.56 -11.99 4.39
N LYS A 76 -9.85 -12.33 3.14
CA LYS A 76 -10.77 -11.57 2.27
C LYS A 76 -12.23 -11.56 2.74
N LYS A 77 -12.56 -12.33 3.76
CA LYS A 77 -13.90 -12.40 4.37
C LYS A 77 -13.87 -11.98 5.85
N ASP A 78 -12.71 -11.58 6.35
CA ASP A 78 -12.55 -11.15 7.74
C ASP A 78 -12.84 -9.65 7.85
N ASP A 79 -13.83 -9.29 8.66
CA ASP A 79 -14.28 -7.90 8.78
C ASP A 79 -13.17 -6.97 9.29
N THR A 80 -12.28 -7.47 10.15
CA THR A 80 -11.17 -6.69 10.69
C THR A 80 -10.14 -6.38 9.60
N PHE A 81 -9.81 -7.38 8.78
CA PHE A 81 -8.97 -7.18 7.60
C PHE A 81 -9.60 -6.21 6.60
N MET A 82 -10.90 -6.36 6.31
CA MET A 82 -11.59 -5.47 5.37
C MET A 82 -11.66 -4.02 5.87
N ASN A 83 -11.86 -3.81 7.17
CA ASN A 83 -11.78 -2.48 7.79
C ASN A 83 -10.36 -1.88 7.68
N ALA A 84 -9.33 -2.68 7.92
CA ALA A 84 -7.94 -2.25 7.72
C ALA A 84 -7.67 -1.85 6.26
N LEU A 85 -8.22 -2.58 5.27
CA LEU A 85 -8.12 -2.21 3.86
C LEU A 85 -8.75 -0.85 3.54
N GLN A 86 -9.86 -0.48 4.19
CA GLN A 86 -10.45 0.86 4.03
C GLN A 86 -9.52 1.94 4.55
N THR A 87 -8.92 1.75 5.72
CA THR A 87 -7.95 2.70 6.29
C THR A 87 -6.76 2.86 5.36
N ILE A 88 -6.21 1.76 4.85
CA ILE A 88 -5.10 1.79 3.91
C ILE A 88 -5.49 2.49 2.60
N LYS A 89 -6.66 2.19 2.04
CA LYS A 89 -7.20 2.86 0.84
C LYS A 89 -7.35 4.36 1.07
N TYR A 90 -7.82 4.77 2.24
CA TYR A 90 -7.95 6.19 2.61
C TYR A 90 -6.58 6.88 2.64
N LEU A 91 -5.58 6.26 3.28
CA LEU A 91 -4.21 6.77 3.33
C LEU A 91 -3.60 6.89 1.93
N CYS A 92 -3.71 5.84 1.09
CA CYS A 92 -3.27 5.91 -0.30
C CYS A 92 -4.00 7.03 -1.05
N SER A 93 -5.31 7.19 -0.84
CA SER A 93 -6.07 8.28 -1.48
C SER A 93 -5.58 9.65 -1.06
N LYS A 94 -5.22 9.83 0.21
CA LYS A 94 -4.65 11.09 0.70
C LYS A 94 -3.30 11.37 0.05
N ILE A 95 -2.44 10.37 -0.10
CA ILE A 95 -1.13 10.51 -0.74
C ILE A 95 -1.29 10.80 -2.24
N PHE A 96 -1.98 9.92 -2.98
CA PHE A 96 -2.10 10.03 -4.43
C PHE A 96 -2.87 11.26 -4.89
N SER A 97 -3.88 11.71 -4.13
CA SER A 97 -4.63 12.92 -4.47
C SER A 97 -3.87 14.21 -4.15
N ASN A 98 -2.77 14.14 -3.40
CA ASN A 98 -1.96 15.29 -2.99
C ASN A 98 -0.49 15.17 -3.44
N LEU A 99 -0.18 14.39 -4.49
CA LEU A 99 1.21 14.16 -4.91
C LEU A 99 1.98 15.44 -5.26
N GLU A 100 1.30 16.50 -5.68
CA GLU A 100 1.89 17.82 -5.95
C GLU A 100 2.14 18.65 -4.68
N ASN A 101 1.66 18.19 -3.52
CA ASN A 101 1.84 18.84 -2.23
C ASN A 101 2.71 17.97 -1.32
N ASP A 102 4.02 18.20 -1.41
CA ASP A 102 5.04 17.43 -0.70
C ASP A 102 4.86 17.48 0.83
N ASP A 103 4.32 18.57 1.40
CA ASP A 103 4.05 18.68 2.84
C ASP A 103 2.95 17.69 3.27
N ILE A 104 1.86 17.60 2.51
CA ILE A 104 0.75 16.68 2.82
C ILE A 104 1.20 15.22 2.64
N VAL A 105 1.98 14.94 1.59
CA VAL A 105 2.52 13.61 1.34
C VAL A 105 3.45 13.21 2.47
N SER A 106 4.41 14.07 2.84
CA SER A 106 5.36 13.83 3.92
C SER A 106 4.68 13.62 5.27
N ASP A 107 3.77 14.53 5.68
CA ASP A 107 2.99 14.38 6.92
C ASP A 107 2.22 13.05 6.95
N THR A 108 1.64 12.65 5.82
CA THR A 108 0.90 11.39 5.75
C THR A 108 1.82 10.18 5.85
N ILE A 109 2.98 10.18 5.17
CA ILE A 109 3.98 9.10 5.27
C ILE A 109 4.51 8.98 6.70
N PHE A 110 4.87 10.10 7.34
CA PHE A 110 5.37 10.09 8.73
C PHE A 110 4.32 9.54 9.71
N ARG A 111 3.05 9.92 9.58
CA ARG A 111 1.98 9.34 10.40
C ARG A 111 1.85 7.84 10.22
N VAL A 112 2.02 7.32 9.00
CA VAL A 112 2.01 5.87 8.77
C VAL A 112 3.22 5.22 9.42
N ALA A 113 4.40 5.82 9.30
CA ALA A 113 5.61 5.33 9.96
C ALA A 113 5.45 5.28 11.49
N ASP A 114 4.90 6.33 12.10
CA ASP A 114 4.59 6.38 13.54
C ASP A 114 3.61 5.27 13.94
N MET A 115 2.53 5.08 13.17
CA MET A 115 1.57 4.00 13.42
C MET A 115 2.20 2.61 13.32
N MET A 116 3.12 2.41 12.38
CA MET A 116 3.84 1.15 12.22
C MET A 116 4.82 0.92 13.38
N HIS A 117 5.53 1.97 13.80
CA HIS A 117 6.44 1.95 14.94
C HIS A 117 5.70 1.59 16.25
N ASP A 118 4.55 2.22 16.49
CA ASP A 118 3.71 1.95 17.67
C ASP A 118 3.16 0.52 17.70
N GLN A 119 3.01 -0.11 16.54
CA GLN A 119 2.60 -1.52 16.41
C GLN A 119 3.79 -2.50 16.37
N HIS A 120 5.01 -2.00 16.53
CA HIS A 120 6.24 -2.78 16.41
C HIS A 120 6.36 -3.54 15.07
N ILE A 121 5.82 -2.95 13.99
CA ILE A 121 5.99 -3.46 12.64
C ILE A 121 7.37 -2.98 12.15
N PRO A 122 8.32 -3.88 11.82
CA PRO A 122 9.60 -3.48 11.28
C PRO A 122 9.41 -2.86 9.89
N ILE A 123 9.57 -1.54 9.83
CA ILE A 123 9.45 -0.73 8.62
C ILE A 123 10.32 -1.32 7.50
N GLU A 124 11.57 -1.66 7.81
CA GLU A 124 12.53 -2.23 6.84
C GLU A 124 12.04 -3.54 6.23
N GLU A 125 11.50 -4.48 7.01
CA GLU A 125 10.97 -5.75 6.48
C GLU A 125 9.71 -5.52 5.66
N PHE A 126 8.83 -4.61 6.10
CA PHE A 126 7.61 -4.26 5.39
C PHE A 126 7.92 -3.65 4.02
N PHE A 127 8.87 -2.71 3.95
CA PHE A 127 9.31 -2.11 2.70
C PHE A 127 10.12 -3.08 1.85
N ALA A 128 11.04 -3.87 2.40
CA ALA A 128 11.85 -4.81 1.61
C ALA A 128 11.00 -5.80 0.81
N VAL A 129 9.95 -6.35 1.43
CA VAL A 129 9.02 -7.26 0.73
C VAL A 129 8.16 -6.52 -0.29
N SER A 130 7.79 -5.28 0.01
CA SER A 130 7.01 -4.44 -0.90
C SER A 130 7.83 -3.98 -2.12
N LEU A 131 9.11 -3.64 -1.92
CA LEU A 131 10.05 -3.18 -2.95
C LEU A 131 10.56 -4.33 -3.84
N TYR A 132 10.74 -5.54 -3.31
CA TYR A 132 11.16 -6.72 -4.11
C TYR A 132 10.21 -7.00 -5.29
N ARG A 133 8.92 -6.67 -5.15
CA ARG A 133 7.94 -6.76 -6.25
C ARG A 133 8.05 -5.64 -7.29
N LEU A 134 8.62 -4.48 -6.96
CA LEU A 134 8.89 -3.41 -7.93
C LEU A 134 9.87 -3.87 -8.99
N GLU A 135 10.92 -4.56 -8.57
CA GLU A 135 11.96 -5.06 -9.48
C GLU A 135 11.43 -6.19 -10.36
N LEU A 136 10.61 -7.09 -9.81
CA LEU A 136 10.02 -8.20 -10.55
C LEU A 136 8.92 -7.77 -11.55
N CYS A 137 8.33 -6.59 -11.37
CA CYS A 137 7.32 -6.05 -12.30
C CYS A 137 7.93 -5.07 -13.34
N ARG A 138 9.25 -4.84 -13.30
CA ARG A 138 10.00 -4.08 -14.33
C ARG A 138 10.38 -4.93 -15.55
N TYR A 139 10.22 -6.25 -15.50
CA TYR A 139 10.47 -7.21 -16.59
C TYR A 139 9.17 -7.92 -17.02
#